data_AF-A0A9W7D186-F1
#
_entry.id   AF-A0A9W7D186-F1
#
_cell.length_a   1.000
_cell.length_b   1.000
_cell.length_c   1.000
_cell.angle_alpha   90.00
_cell.angle_beta   90.00
_cell.angle_gamma   90.00
#
_symmetry.space_group_name_H-M   'P 1'
#
loop_
_entity.id
_entity.type
_entity.pdbx_description
1 polymer ?
#
loop_
_entity_poly.entity_id
_entity_poly.type
_entity_poly.pdbx_seq_one_letter_code
_entity_poly.pdbx_strand_id
1 'polypeptide(L)'
;MPEPDIAAELQQFLCAAGWMRNSVVNVGRVAAPLQERLQKALAGSKRTKRAAARIPISLADAERTCFSQVKQLLSNSATLVIPDDSDDICMLTDASDLGWSFILTVVLDWIPRRTSRSRITSLSTA
;
A
#
# COMPACT_ATOMS: atom_id res chain seq x y z
N MET A 1 -9.42 14.37 2.99
CA MET A 1 -10.41 13.40 3.51
C MET A 1 -10.42 13.44 5.03
N PRO A 2 -11.59 13.71 5.64
CA PRO A 2 -11.77 13.68 7.10
C PRO A 2 -11.71 12.25 7.64
N GLU A 3 -11.59 12.13 8.96
CA GLU A 3 -11.69 10.84 9.63
C GLU A 3 -13.11 10.26 9.50
N PRO A 4 -13.28 8.95 9.25
CA PRO A 4 -14.59 8.34 9.12
C PRO A 4 -15.29 8.18 10.47
N ASP A 5 -16.53 8.66 10.55
CA ASP A 5 -17.39 8.51 11.74
C ASP A 5 -18.40 7.35 11.59
N ILE A 6 -18.55 6.83 10.37
CA ILE A 6 -19.42 5.68 10.06
C ILE A 6 -18.70 4.61 9.21
N ALA A 7 -19.15 3.37 9.32
CA ALA A 7 -18.55 2.23 8.61
C ALA A 7 -18.58 2.39 7.08
N ALA A 8 -19.59 3.09 6.54
CA ALA A 8 -19.65 3.37 5.10
C ALA A 8 -18.51 4.27 4.62
N GLU A 9 -18.07 5.24 5.42
CA GLU A 9 -16.97 6.14 5.08
C GLU A 9 -15.62 5.42 5.15
N LEU A 10 -15.42 4.59 6.18
CA LEU A 10 -14.25 3.73 6.29
C LEU A 10 -14.19 2.72 5.12
N GLN A 11 -15.33 2.13 4.75
CA GLN A 11 -15.42 1.26 3.58
C GLN A 11 -15.08 2.02 2.29
N GLN A 12 -15.61 3.23 2.10
CA GLN A 12 -15.30 4.05 0.93
C GLN A 12 -13.81 4.40 0.85
N PHE A 13 -13.20 4.76 1.99
CA PHE A 13 -11.76 5.02 2.08
C PHE A 13 -10.94 3.81 1.62
N LEU A 14 -11.21 2.64 2.19
CA LEU A 14 -10.48 1.41 1.90
C LEU A 14 -10.71 0.93 0.45
N CYS A 15 -11.92 1.12 -0.09
CA CYS A 15 -12.18 0.87 -1.49
C CYS A 15 -11.35 1.80 -2.39
N ALA A 16 -11.33 3.11 -2.11
CA ALA A 16 -10.54 4.07 -2.88
C ALA A 16 -9.03 3.76 -2.81
N ALA A 17 -8.51 3.41 -1.62
CA ALA A 17 -7.14 2.98 -1.46
C ALA A 17 -6.85 1.68 -2.26
N GLY A 18 -7.80 0.76 -2.29
CA GLY A 18 -7.71 -0.47 -3.08
C GLY A 18 -7.64 -0.25 -4.59
N TRP A 19 -8.31 0.79 -5.11
CA TRP A 19 -8.18 1.20 -6.52
C TRP A 19 -6.77 1.68 -6.85
N MET A 20 -6.12 2.39 -5.94
CA MET A 20 -4.76 2.91 -6.10
C MET A 20 -3.67 1.90 -5.72
N ARG A 21 -4.01 0.66 -5.36
CA ARG A 21 -3.04 -0.28 -4.77
C ARG A 21 -1.85 -0.60 -5.67
N ASN A 22 -2.02 -0.51 -6.99
CA ASN A 22 -0.96 -0.84 -7.94
C ASN A 22 0.12 0.25 -8.00
N SER A 23 -0.25 1.51 -7.73
CA SER A 23 0.68 2.65 -7.70
C SER A 23 1.23 2.95 -6.31
N VAL A 24 0.81 2.21 -5.28
CA VAL A 24 1.15 2.48 -3.89
C VAL A 24 1.77 1.25 -3.23
N VAL A 25 3.07 1.34 -2.97
CA VAL A 25 3.84 0.27 -2.34
C VAL A 25 3.34 0.03 -0.91
N ASN A 26 3.19 -1.25 -0.54
CA ASN A 26 2.92 -1.69 0.84
C ASN A 26 1.59 -1.18 1.45
N VAL A 27 0.65 -0.66 0.64
CA VAL A 27 -0.64 -0.16 1.16
C VAL A 27 -1.47 -1.24 1.86
N GLY A 28 -1.35 -2.51 1.43
CA GLY A 28 -2.08 -3.63 2.01
C GLY A 28 -1.77 -3.87 3.47
N ARG A 29 -0.48 -3.83 3.85
CA ARG A 29 -0.05 -4.03 5.24
C ARG A 29 -0.45 -2.86 6.12
N VAL A 30 -0.30 -1.63 5.62
CA VAL A 30 -0.65 -0.40 6.37
C VAL A 30 -2.17 -0.28 6.57
N ALA A 31 -2.96 -0.72 5.59
CA ALA A 31 -4.42 -0.71 5.67
C ALA A 31 -5.01 -1.89 6.45
N ALA A 32 -4.23 -2.91 6.82
CA ALA A 32 -4.74 -4.12 7.47
C ALA A 32 -5.49 -3.84 8.79
N PRO A 33 -4.99 -2.99 9.72
CA PRO A 33 -5.74 -2.67 10.95
C PRO A 33 -7.09 -1.99 10.67
N LEU A 34 -7.15 -1.16 9.63
CA LEU A 34 -8.39 -0.51 9.20
C LEU A 34 -9.38 -1.51 8.56
N GLN A 35 -8.87 -2.48 7.80
CA GLN A 35 -9.70 -3.57 7.27
C GLN A 35 -10.27 -4.43 8.39
N GLU A 36 -9.46 -4.80 9.39
CA GLU A 36 -9.95 -5.53 10.56
C GLU A 36 -11.01 -4.75 11.32
N ARG A 37 -10.80 -3.43 11.49
CA ARG A 37 -11.77 -2.55 12.14
C ARG A 37 -13.10 -2.51 11.39
N LEU A 38 -13.06 -2.41 10.07
CA LEU A 38 -14.25 -2.47 9.22
C LEU A 38 -14.93 -3.84 9.31
N GLN A 39 -14.17 -4.93 9.27
CA GLN A 39 -14.69 -6.29 9.36
C GLN A 39 -15.39 -6.52 10.71
N LYS A 40 -14.82 -6.04 11.81
CA LYS A 40 -15.44 -6.05 13.15
C LYS A 40 -16.72 -5.23 13.19
N ALA A 41 -16.72 -4.04 12.59
CA ALA A 41 -17.91 -3.17 12.54
C ALA A 41 -19.05 -3.78 11.71
N LEU A 42 -18.72 -4.51 10.64
CA LEU A 42 -19.70 -5.17 9.77
C LEU A 42 -20.07 -6.58 10.24
N ALA A 43 -19.46 -7.09 11.31
CA ALA A 43 -19.76 -8.42 11.84
C ALA A 43 -21.25 -8.51 12.27
N GLY A 44 -21.98 -9.47 11.71
CA GLY A 44 -23.41 -9.63 11.98
C GLY A 44 -24.34 -8.66 11.23
N SER A 45 -23.79 -7.76 10.40
CA SER A 45 -24.58 -6.85 9.56
C SER A 45 -24.67 -7.32 8.11
N LYS A 46 -25.67 -6.81 7.37
CA LYS A 46 -25.71 -6.98 5.91
C LYS A 46 -24.54 -6.20 5.30
N ARG A 47 -23.74 -6.82 4.44
CA ARG A 47 -22.57 -6.20 3.77
C ARG A 47 -22.99 -5.26 2.63
N THR A 48 -23.90 -4.33 2.90
CA THR A 48 -24.40 -3.33 1.95
C THR A 48 -24.02 -1.92 2.42
N LYS A 49 -23.77 -1.00 1.49
CA LYS A 49 -23.44 0.40 1.82
C LYS A 49 -24.48 1.05 2.74
N ARG A 50 -25.77 0.77 2.51
CA ARG A 50 -26.87 1.29 3.34
C ARG A 50 -26.83 0.80 4.79
N ALA A 51 -26.46 -0.46 5.01
CA ALA A 51 -26.31 -1.01 6.34
C ALA A 51 -25.05 -0.45 7.04
N ALA A 52 -23.94 -0.32 6.31
CA ALA A 52 -22.71 0.28 6.82
C ALA A 52 -22.89 1.76 7.23
N ALA A 53 -23.76 2.50 6.53
CA ALA A 53 -24.01 3.91 6.84
C ALA A 53 -24.74 4.12 8.19
N ARG A 54 -25.33 3.07 8.75
CA ARG A 54 -26.01 3.11 10.06
C ARG A 54 -25.12 2.69 11.22
N ILE A 55 -23.87 2.28 10.94
CA ILE A 55 -22.96 1.75 11.94
C ILE A 55 -21.94 2.84 12.27
N PRO A 56 -22.01 3.45 13.46
CA PRO A 56 -21.00 4.41 13.89
C PRO A 56 -19.66 3.70 14.12
N ILE A 57 -18.57 4.36 13.73
CA ILE A 57 -17.21 3.92 13.99
C ILE A 57 -16.46 5.07 14.68
N SER A 58 -15.68 4.72 15.69
CA SER A 58 -14.63 5.59 16.21
C SER A 58 -13.31 4.84 16.08
N LEU A 59 -12.30 5.52 15.53
CA LEU A 59 -10.96 4.99 15.38
C LEU A 59 -10.16 5.18 16.67
N ALA A 60 -9.48 4.12 17.10
CA ALA A 60 -8.48 4.19 18.16
C ALA A 60 -7.20 4.89 17.66
N ASP A 61 -6.32 5.33 18.57
CA ASP A 61 -5.10 6.08 18.20
C ASP A 61 -4.19 5.31 17.21
N ALA A 62 -4.08 3.99 17.37
CA ALA A 62 -3.35 3.13 16.45
C ALA A 62 -3.99 3.12 15.04
N GLU A 63 -5.32 3.09 14.96
CA GLU A 63 -6.07 3.12 13.71
C GLU A 63 -5.99 4.50 13.05
N ARG A 64 -6.00 5.59 13.82
CA ARG A 64 -5.77 6.97 13.33
C ARG A 64 -4.37 7.13 12.74
N THR A 65 -3.38 6.51 13.38
CA THR A 65 -2.01 6.45 12.85
C THR A 65 -1.98 5.73 11.51
N CYS A 66 -2.63 4.57 11.40
CA CYS A 66 -2.74 3.82 10.14
C CYS A 66 -3.46 4.64 9.06
N PHE A 67 -4.57 5.31 9.42
CA PHE A 67 -5.32 6.17 8.51
C PHE A 67 -4.46 7.30 7.94
N SER A 68 -3.65 7.93 8.79
CA SER A 68 -2.72 8.98 8.38
C SER A 68 -1.62 8.43 7.46
N GLN A 69 -1.08 7.26 7.78
CA GLN A 69 -0.06 6.60 6.95
C GLN A 69 -0.61 6.20 5.57
N VAL A 70 -1.82 5.63 5.50
CA VAL A 70 -2.46 5.32 4.20
C VAL A 70 -2.63 6.60 3.37
N LYS A 71 -3.01 7.72 3.98
CA LYS A 71 -3.11 9.01 3.28
C LYS A 71 -1.76 9.49 2.73
N GLN A 72 -0.68 9.35 3.50
CA GLN A 72 0.67 9.68 3.04
C GLN A 72 1.14 8.77 1.90
N LEU A 73 0.82 7.48 1.97
CA LEU A 73 1.13 6.55 0.89
C LEU A 73 0.37 6.89 -0.39
N LEU A 74 -0.91 7.25 -0.26
CA LEU A 74 -1.72 7.69 -1.41
C LEU A 74 -1.22 9.01 -2.01
N SER A 75 -0.65 9.93 -1.21
CA SER A 75 -0.07 11.17 -1.75
C SER A 75 1.27 10.94 -2.46
N ASN A 76 1.98 9.88 -2.11
CA ASN A 76 3.30 9.55 -2.64
C ASN A 76 3.23 8.42 -3.68
N SER A 77 2.10 8.24 -4.36
CA SER A 77 1.90 7.17 -5.34
C SER A 77 2.89 7.28 -6.49
N ALA A 78 3.48 6.15 -6.87
CA ALA A 78 4.43 6.07 -7.97
C ALA A 78 3.75 6.20 -9.33
N THR A 79 4.45 6.82 -10.28
CA THR A 79 4.07 6.81 -11.69
C THR A 79 4.23 5.38 -12.23
N LEU A 80 3.16 4.84 -12.81
CA LEU A 80 3.19 3.53 -13.47
C LEU A 80 3.63 3.69 -14.93
N VAL A 81 4.40 2.72 -15.41
CA VAL A 81 4.86 2.61 -16.79
C VAL A 81 4.17 1.43 -17.46
N ILE A 82 3.81 1.58 -18.74
CA ILE A 82 3.38 0.47 -19.59
C ILE A 82 4.65 -0.09 -20.24
N PRO A 83 5.04 -1.35 -19.97
CA PRO A 83 6.21 -1.96 -20.60
C PRO A 83 5.98 -2.18 -22.10
N ASP A 84 7.05 -2.06 -22.88
CA ASP A 84 7.12 -2.55 -24.26
C ASP A 84 7.64 -4.00 -24.29
N ASP A 85 7.42 -4.72 -25.39
CA ASP A 85 7.84 -6.13 -25.55
C ASP A 85 9.36 -6.34 -25.43
N SER A 86 10.15 -5.28 -25.60
CA SER A 86 11.61 -5.28 -25.47
C SER A 86 12.11 -4.99 -24.06
N ASP A 87 11.24 -4.57 -23.12
CA ASP A 87 11.65 -4.19 -21.78
C ASP A 87 11.87 -5.41 -20.87
N ASP A 88 12.94 -5.37 -20.07
CA ASP A 88 13.16 -6.36 -19.03
C ASP A 88 12.33 -6.03 -17.78
N ILE A 89 11.47 -6.96 -17.37
CA ILE A 89 10.63 -6.81 -16.19
C ILE A 89 11.29 -7.48 -14.99
N CYS A 90 11.58 -6.69 -13.95
CA CYS A 90 12.05 -7.18 -12.67
C CYS A 90 10.91 -7.27 -11.65
N MET A 91 10.76 -8.43 -11.02
CA MET A 91 9.80 -8.65 -9.94
C MET A 91 10.53 -8.76 -8.60
N LEU A 92 10.22 -7.85 -7.68
CA LEU A 92 10.69 -7.88 -6.30
C LEU A 92 9.53 -8.32 -5.41
N THR A 93 9.73 -9.36 -4.63
CA THR A 93 8.70 -9.89 -3.72
C THR A 93 9.18 -9.82 -2.27
N ASP A 94 8.23 -9.56 -1.38
CA ASP A 94 8.43 -9.60 0.07
C ASP A 94 7.23 -10.29 0.74
N ALA A 95 7.48 -11.13 1.73
CA ALA A 95 6.45 -11.89 2.41
C ALA A 95 6.79 -12.10 3.90
N SER A 96 5.75 -12.01 4.73
CA SER A 96 5.80 -12.22 6.18
C SER A 96 4.47 -12.81 6.65
N ASP A 97 4.39 -13.23 7.92
CA ASP A 97 3.14 -13.73 8.53
C ASP A 97 2.02 -12.68 8.54
N LEU A 98 2.38 -11.40 8.50
CA LEU A 98 1.44 -10.28 8.50
C LEU A 98 0.93 -9.91 7.11
N GLY A 99 1.56 -10.43 6.06
CA GLY A 99 1.18 -10.11 4.69
C GLY A 99 2.34 -10.19 3.70
N TRP A 100 1.98 -10.00 2.44
CA TRP A 100 2.88 -10.08 1.30
C TRP A 100 2.75 -8.82 0.43
N SER A 101 3.81 -8.50 -0.29
CA SER A 101 3.83 -7.43 -1.27
C SER A 101 4.76 -7.78 -2.42
N PHE A 102 4.54 -7.17 -3.57
CA PHE A 102 5.45 -7.26 -4.69
C PHE A 102 5.49 -5.92 -5.42
N ILE A 103 6.62 -5.66 -6.08
CA ILE A 103 6.81 -4.51 -6.94
C ILE A 103 7.29 -5.06 -8.29
N LEU A 104 6.65 -4.57 -9.35
CA LEU A 104 7.05 -4.84 -10.72
C LEU A 104 7.68 -3.57 -11.28
N THR A 105 8.94 -3.66 -11.70
CA THR A 105 9.68 -2.53 -12.28
C THR A 105 10.20 -2.90 -13.65
N VAL A 106 10.13 -1.96 -14.59
CA VAL A 106 10.74 -2.09 -15.92
C VAL A 106 12.16 -1.55 -15.89
N VAL A 107 13.08 -2.27 -16.53
CA VAL A 107 14.48 -1.86 -16.71
C VAL A 107 14.73 -1.74 -18.20
N LEU A 108 15.02 -0.52 -18.66
CA LEU A 108 15.21 -0.22 -20.08
C LEU A 108 16.47 -0.90 -20.66
N ASP A 109 17.54 -1.02 -19.87
CA ASP A 109 18.80 -1.63 -20.29
C ASP A 109 19.33 -2.55 -19.19
N TRP A 110 18.96 -3.84 -19.25
CA TRP A 110 19.48 -4.83 -18.32
C TRP A 110 20.92 -5.21 -18.68
N ILE A 111 21.86 -4.97 -17.75
CA ILE A 111 23.26 -5.42 -17.89
C ILE A 111 23.46 -6.66 -17.01
N PRO A 112 23.42 -7.88 -17.58
CA PRO A 112 23.64 -9.10 -16.80
C PRO A 112 25.11 -9.15 -16.34
N ARG A 113 25.31 -9.23 -15.01
CA ARG A 113 26.60 -9.44 -14.32
C ARG A 113 27.52 -8.22 -14.18
N ARG A 114 27.14 -7.27 -13.31
CA ARG A 114 28.14 -6.62 -12.44
C ARG A 114 28.26 -7.43 -11.15
N THR A 115 29.25 -8.32 -11.08
CA THR A 115 29.71 -8.87 -9.80
C THR A 115 30.08 -7.69 -8.90
N SER A 116 29.41 -7.56 -7.76
CA SER A 116 29.78 -6.61 -6.71
C SER A 116 31.08 -7.04 -6.03
N ARG A 117 32.20 -6.93 -6.76
CA ARG A 117 33.53 -6.96 -6.16
C ARG A 117 34.26 -5.67 -6.50
N SER A 118 34.44 -4.86 -5.45
CA SER A 118 35.33 -3.68 -5.33
C SER A 118 34.71 -2.36 -5.84
N ARG A 119 34.73 -1.21 -5.13
CA ARG A 119 35.61 -0.72 -4.04
C ARG A 119 34.81 0.20 -3.11
N ILE A 120 34.81 -0.10 -1.81
CA ILE A 120 34.81 0.95 -0.78
C ILE A 120 36.29 1.12 -0.42
N THR A 121 36.99 1.97 -1.16
CA THR A 121 38.29 2.47 -0.72
C THR A 121 38.52 3.86 -1.31
N SER A 122 38.58 4.82 -0.38
CA SER A 122 39.21 6.14 -0.43
C SER A 122 38.78 7.12 -1.52
N LEU A 123 37.96 8.08 -1.13
CA LEU A 123 38.24 9.50 -1.41
C LEU A 123 38.40 10.23 -0.07
N SER A 124 39.58 10.02 0.52
CA SER A 124 40.22 11.00 1.40
C SER A 124 41.33 11.64 0.57
N THR A 125 41.35 12.97 0.58
CA THR A 125 42.48 13.85 0.23
C THR A 125 42.74 14.08 -1.27
N ALA A 126 42.27 15.21 -1.78
CA ALA A 126 43.11 16.32 -2.24
C ALA A 126 42.28 17.60 -2.29
#